data_AF-R9MCN7-F1
#
_entry.id   AF-R9MCN7-F1
#
_cell.length_a   1.000
_cell.length_b   1.000
_cell.length_c   1.000
_cell.angle_alpha   90.00
_cell.angle_beta   90.00
_cell.angle_gamma   90.00
#
_symmetry.space_group_name_H-M   'P 1'
#
loop_
_entity.id
_entity.type
_entity.pdbx_description
1 polymer ?
#
loop_
_entity_poly.entity_id
_entity_poly.type
_entity_poly.pdbx_seq_one_letter_code
_entity_poly.pdbx_strand_id
1 'polypeptide(L)' 'MNNNISWLTTVPATDINFKSHLQHATVEEIKEALFVLAEKEEKGNKSRVTALSRELRKRERAESKEK' A
#
# COMPACT_ATOMS: atom_id res chain seq x y z
N MET A 1 -2.47 -0.27 15.92
CA MET A 1 -2.58 -0.25 14.45
C MET A 1 -1.68 0.83 13.94
N ASN A 2 -0.77 0.51 13.03
CA ASN A 2 0.06 1.51 12.39
C ASN A 2 -0.82 2.41 11.52
N ASN A 3 -0.72 3.73 11.66
CA ASN A 3 -1.63 4.68 11.01
C ASN A 3 -1.63 4.49 9.49
N ASN A 4 -0.47 4.23 8.89
CA ASN A 4 -0.34 3.99 7.45
C ASN A 4 -1.21 2.80 6.99
N ILE A 5 -1.10 1.65 7.67
CA ILE A 5 -1.81 0.42 7.27
C ILE A 5 -3.33 0.61 7.36
N SER A 6 -3.81 1.29 8.42
CA SER A 6 -5.24 1.59 8.56
C SER A 6 -5.75 2.40 7.37
N TRP A 7 -5.09 3.51 7.03
CA TRP A 7 -5.49 4.33 5.90
C TRP A 7 -5.40 3.58 4.56
N LEU A 8 -4.32 2.82 4.34
CA LEU A 8 -4.13 2.06 3.09
C LEU A 8 -5.16 0.93 2.89
N THR A 9 -5.79 0.45 3.96
CA THR A 9 -6.73 -0.68 3.89
C THR A 9 -8.20 -0.26 3.96
N THR A 10 -8.51 0.96 4.40
CA THR A 10 -9.88 1.40 4.67
C THR A 10 -10.40 2.44 3.68
N VAL A 11 -9.57 3.38 3.21
CA VAL A 11 -10.02 4.43 2.29
C VAL A 11 -9.72 4.11 0.82
N PRO A 12 -10.48 4.66 -0.15
CA PRO A 12 -10.21 4.44 -1.58
C PRO A 12 -8.81 4.90 -2.01
N ALA A 13 -8.24 4.27 -3.04
CA ALA A 13 -6.92 4.65 -3.56
C ALA A 13 -6.84 6.08 -4.14
N THR A 14 -7.98 6.70 -4.42
CA THR A 14 -8.07 8.09 -4.88
C THR A 14 -8.00 9.11 -3.75
N ASP A 15 -8.22 8.67 -2.50
CA ASP A 15 -8.25 9.52 -1.31
C ASP A 15 -6.89 10.19 -1.06
N ILE A 16 -6.93 11.43 -0.58
CA ILE A 16 -5.70 12.19 -0.28
C ILE A 16 -4.91 11.57 0.85
N ASN A 17 -5.59 11.03 1.87
CA ASN A 17 -4.96 10.34 2.99
C ASN A 17 -4.33 9.04 2.52
N PHE A 18 -4.98 8.29 1.61
CA PHE A 18 -4.37 7.10 1.02
C PHE A 18 -3.04 7.45 0.35
N LYS A 19 -3.02 8.48 -0.50
CA LYS A 19 -1.82 8.89 -1.25
C LYS A 19 -0.72 9.37 -0.32
N SER A 20 -1.05 10.21 0.67
CA SER A 20 -0.09 10.72 1.65
C SER A 20 0.52 9.59 2.48
N HIS A 21 -0.31 8.69 3.02
CA HIS A 21 0.19 7.57 3.82
C HIS A 21 0.94 6.55 2.95
N LEU A 22 0.59 6.37 1.67
CA LEU A 22 1.37 5.53 0.76
C LEU A 22 2.77 6.09 0.51
N GLN A 23 2.92 7.41 0.44
CA GLN A 23 4.24 8.04 0.29
C GLN A 23 5.11 7.85 1.52
N HIS A 24 4.52 7.91 2.72
CA HIS A 24 5.24 7.80 3.98
C HIS A 24 5.36 6.37 4.53
N ALA A 25 4.60 5.42 3.99
CA ALA A 25 4.65 4.04 4.43
C ALA A 25 6.04 3.44 4.22
N THR A 26 6.44 2.43 5.00
CA THR A 26 7.61 1.60 4.72
C THR A 26 7.29 0.45 3.75
N VAL A 27 8.31 -0.28 3.28
CA VAL A 27 8.11 -1.47 2.44
C VAL A 27 7.34 -2.55 3.21
N GLU A 28 7.65 -2.74 4.49
CA GLU A 28 7.01 -3.69 5.39
C GLU A 28 5.53 -3.34 5.60
N GLU A 29 5.23 -2.06 5.82
CA GLU A 29 3.85 -1.59 5.98
C GLU A 29 3.02 -1.77 4.71
N ILE A 30 3.62 -1.57 3.53
CA ILE A 30 2.95 -1.83 2.25
C ILE A 30 2.67 -3.33 2.06
N LYS A 31 3.61 -4.20 2.47
CA LYS A 31 3.41 -5.67 2.43
C LYS A 31 2.31 -6.11 3.39
N GLU A 32 2.28 -5.57 4.61
CA GLU A 32 1.23 -5.85 5.59
C GLU A 32 -0.15 -5.36 5.11
N ALA A 33 -0.23 -4.15 4.54
CA ALA A 33 -1.48 -3.65 3.97
C ALA A 33 -2.00 -4.53 2.82
N LEU A 34 -1.11 -5.06 1.96
CA LEU A 34 -1.48 -6.03 0.92
C LEU A 34 -2.01 -7.34 1.51
N PHE A 35 -1.40 -7.84 2.59
CA PHE A 35 -1.87 -9.03 3.31
C PHE A 35 -3.28 -8.82 3.87
N VAL A 36 -3.52 -7.71 4.56
CA VAL A 36 -4.84 -7.36 5.11
C VAL A 36 -5.91 -7.23 4.02
N LEU A 37 -5.55 -6.69 2.84
CA LEU A 37 -6.49 -6.56 1.72
C LEU A 37 -6.78 -7.91 1.05
N ALA A 38 -5.85 -8.86 1.09
CA ALA A 38 -6.05 -10.20 0.52
C ALA A 38 -7.04 -11.02 1.35
N GLU A 39 -7.09 -10.82 2.67
CA GLU A 39 -8.06 -11.47 3.57
C GLU A 39 -9.48 -10.91 3.44
N LYS A 40 -9.65 -9.75 2.78
CA LYS A 40 -10.95 -9.08 2.60
C LYS A 40 -11.42 -9.19 1.15
N GLU A 41 -12.39 -10.05 0.87
CA GLU A 41 -13.08 -10.11 -0.43
C GLU A 41 -14.04 -8.92 -0.63
N GLU A 42 -13.49 -7.73 -0.83
CA GLU A 42 -14.28 -6.53 -1.17
C GLU A 42 -14.00 -6.03 -2.59
N LYS A 43 -15.07 -5.70 -3.33
CA LYS A 43 -15.00 -5.17 -4.72
C LYS A 43 -14.14 -3.90 -4.84
N GLY A 44 -13.94 -3.14 -3.77
CA GLY A 44 -13.10 -1.92 -3.74
C GLY A 44 -11.60 -2.16 -3.58
N ASN A 45 -11.16 -3.38 -3.25
CA ASN A 45 -9.76 -3.65 -2.91
C ASN A 45 -8.83 -3.70 -4.13
N LYS A 46 -9.35 -3.99 -5.33
CA LYS A 46 -8.53 -4.09 -6.55
C LYS A 46 -7.70 -2.83 -6.82
N SER A 47 -8.29 -1.65 -6.64
CA SER A 47 -7.60 -0.38 -6.86
C SER A 47 -6.54 -0.11 -5.79
N ARG A 48 -6.82 -0.45 -4.52
CA ARG A 48 -5.86 -0.34 -3.41
C ARG A 48 -4.67 -1.26 -3.63
N VAL A 49 -4.93 -2.55 -3.90
CA VAL A 49 -3.92 -3.57 -4.20
C VAL A 49 -3.04 -3.13 -5.38
N THR A 50 -3.65 -2.64 -6.46
CA THR A 50 -2.89 -2.16 -7.62
C THR A 50 -1.96 -0.99 -7.28
N ALA A 51 -2.43 -0.02 -6.50
CA ALA A 51 -1.62 1.12 -6.08
C ALA A 51 -0.45 0.69 -5.17
N LEU A 52 -0.74 -0.13 -4.15
CA LEU A 52 0.26 -0.66 -3.23
C LEU A 52 1.32 -1.52 -3.95
N SER A 53 0.91 -2.46 -4.80
CA SER A 53 1.84 -3.31 -5.55
C SER A 53 2.73 -2.51 -6.51
N ARG A 54 2.21 -1.44 -7.12
CA ARG A 54 3.01 -0.55 -7.99
C ARG A 54 4.09 0.18 -7.20
N GLU A 55 3.73 0.74 -6.05
CA GLU A 55 4.67 1.45 -5.19
C GLU A 55 5.72 0.49 -4.61
N LEU A 56 5.31 -0.70 -4.16
CA LEU A 56 6.24 -1.74 -3.70
C LEU A 56 7.29 -2.08 -4.77
N ARG A 57 6.85 -2.38 -6.00
CA ARG A 57 7.76 -2.66 -7.13
C ARG A 57 8.67 -1.48 -7.46
N LYS A 58 8.21 -0.24 -7.29
CA LYS A 58 9.03 0.95 -7.51
C LYS A 58 10.15 1.02 -6.48
N ARG A 59 9.87 0.76 -5.21
CA ARG A 59 10.82 0.81 -4.10
C ARG A 59 11.83 -0.34 -4.15
N GLU A 60 11.37 -1.57 -4.37
CA GLU A 60 12.26 -2.73 -4.51
C GLU A 60 13.27 -2.56 -5.66
N ARG A 61 12.85 -1.92 -6.76
CA ARG A 61 13.76 -1.57 -7.86
C ARG A 61 14.72 -0.44 -7.54
N ALA A 62 14.35 0.49 -6.65
CA ALA A 62 15.27 1.53 -6.20
C ALA A 62 16.37 0.92 -5.32
N GLU A 63 15.97 0.09 -4.35
CA GLU A 63 16.90 -0.62 -3.47
C GLU A 63 17.84 -1.57 -4.23
N SER A 64 17.35 -2.21 -5.29
CA SER A 64 18.18 -3.10 -6.12
C SER A 64 19.19 -2.37 -7.00
N LYS A 65 19.02 -1.06 -7.23
CA LYS A 65 19.95 -0.23 -8.03
C LYS A 65 21.03 0.44 -7.18
N GLU A 66 20.82 0.52 -5.88
CA GLU A 66 21.78 1.08 -4.91
C GLU A 66 22.74 0.03 -4.34
N LYS A 67 22.56 -1.25 -4.68
CA LYS A 67 23.48 -2.36 -4.41
C LYS A 67 24.37 -2.66 -5.60
#